data_AF-A0A1V4YTP4-F1
#
_entry.id   AF-A0A1V4YTP4-F1
#
_cell.length_a   1.000
_cell.length_b   1.000
_cell.length_c   1.000
_cell.angle_alpha   90.00
_cell.angle_beta   90.00
_cell.angle_gamma   90.00
#
_symmetry.space_group_name_H-M   'P 1'
#
loop_
_entity.id
_entity.type
_entity.pdbx_description
1 polymer ?
#
loop_
_entity_poly.entity_id
_entity_poly.type
_entity_poly.pdbx_seq_one_letter_code
_entity_poly.pdbx_strand_id
1 'polypeptide(L)'
;MLKPPFFSEKQALEDIVTSVKEASVYSSVISINLCNVQKGTLIEYLWERGEYRPPWLWSIVEILKRTKREFPHLTITSDPVGAGAKRGPRNCKECSGQVADAIRAFSMSQNLQDLEGLECDCKHLWEKVLVLDDVSFGSPVLE
;
A
#
# COMPACT_ATOMS: atom_id res chain seq x y z
N MET A 1 0.37 -7.38 6.57
CA MET A 1 -0.62 -7.14 5.47
C MET A 1 -0.91 -5.65 5.44
N LEU A 2 -0.84 -5.00 4.28
CA LEU A 2 -1.08 -3.55 4.20
C LEU A 2 -2.59 -3.24 4.24
N LYS A 3 -2.94 -2.32 5.13
CA LYS A 3 -4.28 -1.80 5.42
C LYS A 3 -5.33 -2.86 5.80
N PRO A 4 -5.12 -3.58 6.93
CA PRO A 4 -6.15 -4.40 7.56
C PRO A 4 -7.35 -3.52 8.00
N PRO A 5 -8.50 -4.12 8.39
CA PRO A 5 -9.64 -3.33 8.86
C PRO A 5 -9.26 -2.50 10.09
N PHE A 6 -9.90 -1.34 10.25
CA PHE A 6 -9.74 -0.40 11.37
C PHE A 6 -8.40 0.34 11.46
N PHE A 7 -7.48 0.12 10.52
CA PHE A 7 -6.26 0.89 10.44
C PHE A 7 -6.44 2.07 9.49
N SER A 8 -5.97 3.24 9.91
CA SER A 8 -5.76 4.36 8.98
C SER A 8 -4.66 4.00 7.97
N GLU A 9 -4.60 4.73 6.86
CA GLU A 9 -3.56 4.52 5.84
C GLU A 9 -2.15 4.69 6.44
N LYS A 10 -1.97 5.71 7.28
CA LYS A 10 -0.69 6.00 7.93
C LYS A 10 -0.32 4.94 8.96
N GLN A 11 -1.26 4.54 9.82
CA GLN A 11 -1.02 3.47 10.78
C GLN A 11 -0.60 2.18 10.08
N ALA A 12 -1.31 1.81 9.01
CA ALA A 12 -0.99 0.61 8.25
C ALA A 12 0.40 0.69 7.57
N LEU A 13 0.80 1.87 7.11
CA LEU A 13 2.12 2.09 6.52
C LEU A 13 3.22 1.90 7.56
N GLU A 14 3.14 2.60 8.69
CA GLU A 14 4.16 2.57 9.73
C GLU A 14 4.23 1.20 10.44
N ASP A 15 3.09 0.52 10.59
CA ASP A 15 3.00 -0.85 11.10
C ASP A 15 3.79 -1.83 10.23
N ILE A 16 3.67 -1.72 8.90
CA ILE A 16 4.45 -2.58 7.98
C ILE A 16 5.94 -2.26 8.03
N VAL A 17 6.33 -0.98 8.07
CA VAL A 17 7.75 -0.60 8.18
C VAL A 17 8.36 -1.18 9.47
N THR A 18 7.65 -1.04 10.59
CA THR A 18 8.07 -1.59 11.89
C THR A 18 8.13 -3.12 11.84
N SER A 19 7.11 -3.77 11.28
CA SER A 19 7.07 -5.23 11.13
C SER A 19 8.22 -5.77 10.27
N VAL A 20 8.54 -5.08 9.16
CA VAL A 20 9.67 -5.47 8.29
C VAL A 20 10.99 -5.35 9.06
N LYS A 21 11.18 -4.28 9.82
CA LYS A 21 12.37 -4.09 10.65
C LYS A 21 12.54 -5.21 11.67
N GLU A 22 11.49 -5.55 12.41
CA GLU A 22 11.52 -6.63 13.40
C GLU A 22 11.74 -7.99 12.74
N ALA A 23 11.08 -8.27 11.61
CA ALA A 23 11.20 -9.53 10.90
C ALA A 23 12.53 -9.70 10.14
N SER A 24 13.22 -8.60 9.79
CA SER A 24 14.47 -8.61 9.02
C SER A 24 15.60 -9.42 9.69
N VAL A 25 15.56 -9.56 11.01
CA VAL A 25 16.54 -10.34 11.78
C VAL A 25 16.37 -11.85 11.57
N TYR A 26 15.18 -12.28 11.15
CA TYR A 26 14.81 -13.69 11.07
C TYR A 26 14.50 -14.16 9.64
N SER A 27 14.28 -13.24 8.71
CA SER A 27 13.85 -13.55 7.34
C SER A 27 14.74 -12.88 6.31
N SER A 28 15.11 -13.62 5.27
CA SER A 28 15.83 -13.10 4.09
C SER A 28 14.88 -12.58 3.00
N VAL A 29 13.61 -12.95 3.07
CA VAL A 29 12.56 -12.58 2.12
C VAL A 29 11.30 -12.21 2.89
N ILE A 30 10.71 -11.05 2.58
CA ILE A 30 9.42 -10.61 3.13
C ILE A 30 8.49 -10.24 1.98
N SER A 31 7.30 -10.85 1.98
CA SER A 31 6.22 -10.51 1.06
C SER A 31 5.17 -9.64 1.75
N ILE A 32 4.86 -8.50 1.15
CA ILE A 32 3.86 -7.55 1.63
C ILE A 32 2.62 -7.65 0.73
N ASN A 33 1.56 -8.26 1.26
CA ASN A 33 0.26 -8.32 0.60
C ASN A 33 -0.59 -7.11 0.93
N LEU A 34 -1.27 -6.56 -0.07
CA LEU A 34 -2.22 -5.47 0.09
C LEU A 34 -3.63 -6.04 0.26
N CYS A 35 -4.39 -5.48 1.20
CA CYS A 35 -5.76 -5.90 1.42
C CYS A 35 -6.64 -5.56 0.20
N ASN A 36 -7.55 -6.48 -0.14
CA ASN A 36 -8.58 -6.29 -1.13
C ASN A 36 -9.93 -6.76 -0.59
N VAL A 37 -11.02 -6.30 -1.19
CA VAL A 37 -12.38 -6.60 -0.73
C VAL A 37 -12.82 -7.93 -1.31
N GLN A 38 -12.81 -8.99 -0.51
CA GLN A 38 -13.27 -10.32 -0.89
C GLN A 38 -14.71 -10.59 -0.43
N LYS A 39 -15.45 -11.40 -1.19
CA LYS A 39 -16.87 -11.70 -0.90
C LYS A 39 -17.04 -12.44 0.42
N GLY A 40 -18.10 -12.11 1.15
CA GLY A 40 -18.47 -12.76 2.42
C GLY A 40 -17.52 -12.45 3.57
N THR A 41 -16.78 -11.34 3.48
CA THR A 41 -15.83 -10.92 4.53
C THR A 41 -16.32 -9.69 5.27
N LEU A 42 -15.81 -9.47 6.49
CA LEU A 42 -16.02 -8.22 7.23
C LEU A 42 -15.60 -6.99 6.41
N ILE A 43 -14.57 -7.13 5.58
CA ILE A 43 -14.09 -6.06 4.70
C ILE A 43 -15.16 -5.68 3.67
N GLU A 44 -15.87 -6.66 3.10
CA GLU A 44 -16.99 -6.38 2.19
C GLU A 44 -18.11 -5.63 2.91
N TYR A 45 -18.49 -6.07 4.11
CA TYR A 45 -19.50 -5.38 4.93
C TYR A 45 -19.15 -3.90 5.19
N LEU A 46 -17.91 -3.63 5.60
CA LEU A 46 -17.44 -2.25 5.84
C LEU A 46 -17.36 -1.45 4.54
N TRP A 47 -16.89 -2.06 3.45
CA TRP A 47 -16.74 -1.41 2.15
C TRP A 47 -18.09 -1.02 1.54
N GLU A 48 -19.10 -1.88 1.62
CA GLU A 48 -20.46 -1.60 1.13
C GLU A 48 -21.11 -0.42 1.86
N ARG A 49 -20.71 -0.17 3.11
CA ARG A 49 -21.15 0.96 3.94
C ARG A 49 -20.32 2.23 3.74
N GLY A 50 -19.29 2.19 2.89
CA GLY A 50 -18.36 3.29 2.73
C GLY A 50 -17.51 3.55 3.98
N GLU A 51 -17.29 2.54 4.81
CA GLU A 51 -16.48 2.60 6.03
C GLU A 51 -15.07 2.00 5.81
N TYR A 52 -14.81 1.44 4.63
CA TYR A 52 -13.50 0.91 4.25
C TYR A 52 -13.14 1.27 2.81
N ARG A 53 -11.87 1.62 2.60
CA ARG A 53 -11.26 1.76 1.28
C ARG A 53 -9.98 0.92 1.23
N PRO A 54 -9.77 0.12 0.16
CA PRO A 54 -8.50 -0.58 -0.08
C PRO A 54 -7.29 0.37 -0.04
N PRO A 55 -6.08 -0.15 0.24
CA PRO A 55 -4.88 0.67 0.37
C PRO A 55 -4.54 1.44 -0.90
N TRP A 56 -3.88 2.57 -0.71
CA TRP A 56 -3.26 3.31 -1.80
C TRP A 56 -2.03 2.57 -2.31
N LEU A 57 -1.82 2.57 -3.63
CA LEU A 57 -0.58 2.03 -4.19
C LEU A 57 0.62 2.91 -3.81
N TRP A 58 0.40 4.20 -3.58
CA TRP A 58 1.44 5.09 -3.04
C TRP A 58 1.99 4.63 -1.69
N SER A 59 1.15 4.06 -0.82
CA SER A 59 1.59 3.56 0.47
C SER A 59 2.56 2.39 0.34
N ILE A 60 2.28 1.41 -0.53
CA ILE A 60 3.24 0.33 -0.76
C ILE A 60 4.53 0.83 -1.42
N VAL A 61 4.46 1.79 -2.36
CA VAL A 61 5.67 2.39 -2.94
C VAL A 61 6.55 3.02 -1.85
N GLU A 62 5.95 3.77 -0.92
CA GLU A 62 6.68 4.41 0.17
C GLU A 62 7.30 3.37 1.12
N ILE A 63 6.54 2.31 1.48
CA ILE A 63 7.02 1.21 2.31
C ILE A 63 8.24 0.53 1.65
N LEU A 64 8.13 0.15 0.37
CA LEU A 64 9.20 -0.53 -0.35
C LEU A 64 10.45 0.36 -0.43
N LYS A 65 10.29 1.66 -0.68
CA LYS A 65 11.41 2.62 -0.67
C LYS A 65 12.09 2.72 0.69
N ARG A 66 11.33 2.90 1.78
CA ARG A 66 11.89 3.03 3.13
C ARG A 66 12.61 1.75 3.55
N THR A 67 11.91 0.63 3.46
CA THR A 67 12.40 -0.65 3.94
C THR A 67 13.59 -1.16 3.14
N LYS A 68 13.60 -1.00 1.81
CA LYS A 68 14.76 -1.41 0.99
C LYS A 68 15.98 -0.53 1.19
N ARG A 69 15.81 0.77 1.49
CA ARG A 69 16.93 1.66 1.87
C ARG A 69 17.51 1.28 3.23
N GLU A 70 16.68 0.96 4.21
CA GLU A 70 17.12 0.56 5.55
C GLU A 70 17.74 -0.85 5.54
N PHE A 71 17.21 -1.78 4.74
CA PHE A 71 17.67 -3.16 4.64
C PHE A 71 18.03 -3.55 3.18
N PRO A 72 19.18 -3.09 2.64
CA PRO A 72 19.56 -3.33 1.24
C PRO A 72 19.66 -4.81 0.86
N HIS A 73 20.04 -5.66 1.81
CA HIS A 73 20.21 -7.11 1.61
C HIS A 73 18.89 -7.90 1.69
N LEU A 74 17.83 -7.31 2.23
CA LEU A 74 16.54 -7.97 2.38
C LEU A 74 15.81 -7.99 1.03
N THR A 75 15.26 -9.14 0.66
CA THR A 75 14.36 -9.23 -0.50
C THR A 75 12.96 -8.88 -0.05
N ILE A 76 12.39 -7.81 -0.60
CA ILE A 76 11.05 -7.35 -0.23
C ILE A 76 10.20 -7.36 -1.50
N THR A 77 9.09 -8.08 -1.47
CA THR A 77 8.24 -8.26 -2.64
C THR A 77 6.81 -7.83 -2.35
N SER A 78 6.12 -7.35 -3.37
CA SER A 78 4.68 -7.11 -3.33
C SER A 78 4.09 -7.31 -4.71
N ASP A 79 2.97 -8.04 -4.80
CA ASP A 79 2.15 -8.09 -6.01
C ASP A 79 0.78 -7.48 -5.70
N PRO A 80 0.50 -6.27 -6.20
CA PRO A 80 -0.78 -5.60 -6.00
C PRO A 80 -1.93 -6.29 -6.76
N VAL A 81 -2.43 -7.41 -6.23
CA VAL A 81 -3.52 -8.19 -6.84
C VAL A 81 -4.80 -7.34 -6.90
N GLY A 82 -5.34 -7.21 -8.11
CA GLY A 82 -6.53 -6.38 -8.36
C GLY A 82 -6.23 -4.87 -8.38
N ALA A 83 -4.98 -4.46 -8.60
CA ALA A 83 -4.61 -3.06 -8.68
C ALA A 83 -5.47 -2.25 -9.67
N GLY A 84 -5.94 -1.09 -9.23
CA GLY A 84 -6.79 -0.20 -10.02
C GLY A 84 -8.28 -0.60 -10.05
N ALA A 85 -8.64 -1.80 -9.62
CA ALA A 85 -10.04 -2.21 -9.51
C ALA A 85 -10.72 -1.56 -8.30
N LYS A 86 -12.04 -1.35 -8.38
CA LYS A 86 -12.83 -0.72 -7.29
C LYS A 86 -12.68 -1.43 -5.93
N ARG A 87 -12.52 -2.77 -5.96
CA ARG A 87 -12.37 -3.65 -4.78
C ARG A 87 -10.92 -3.95 -4.43
N GLY A 88 -9.94 -3.42 -5.17
CA GLY A 88 -8.53 -3.69 -4.98
C GLY A 88 -7.73 -2.42 -4.64
N PRO A 89 -6.43 -2.58 -4.35
CA PRO A 89 -5.53 -1.46 -4.07
C PRO A 89 -5.49 -0.49 -5.24
N ARG A 90 -5.56 0.82 -4.97
CA ARG A 90 -5.67 1.79 -6.08
C ARG A 90 -5.25 3.19 -5.70
N ASN A 91 -4.74 3.90 -6.71
CA ASN A 91 -4.62 5.35 -6.74
C ASN A 91 -5.81 5.91 -7.56
N CYS A 92 -5.57 6.90 -8.43
CA CYS A 92 -6.54 7.32 -9.44
C CYS A 92 -6.54 6.36 -10.66
N LYS A 93 -7.45 6.60 -11.60
CA LYS A 93 -7.59 5.79 -12.82
C LYS A 93 -6.40 5.92 -13.78
N GLU A 94 -5.65 7.02 -13.70
CA GLU A 94 -4.55 7.33 -14.62
C GLU A 94 -3.26 6.61 -14.24
N CYS A 95 -2.87 6.63 -12.96
CA CYS A 95 -1.58 6.11 -12.53
C CYS A 95 -1.60 4.70 -11.92
N SER A 96 -2.78 4.15 -11.56
CA SER A 96 -2.82 2.86 -10.84
C SER A 96 -2.15 1.71 -11.58
N GLY A 97 -2.30 1.64 -12.91
CA GLY A 97 -1.64 0.62 -13.74
C GLY A 97 -0.11 0.76 -13.72
N GLN A 98 0.38 1.94 -14.09
CA GLN A 98 1.82 2.25 -14.12
C GLN A 98 2.49 2.00 -12.76
N VAL A 99 1.86 2.43 -11.66
CA VAL A 99 2.41 2.24 -10.32
C VAL A 99 2.43 0.76 -9.94
N ALA A 100 1.40 -0.01 -10.29
CA ALA A 100 1.38 -1.46 -10.04
C ALA A 100 2.49 -2.18 -10.82
N ASP A 101 2.73 -1.79 -12.07
CA ASP A 101 3.79 -2.38 -12.90
C ASP A 101 5.18 -2.05 -12.35
N ALA A 102 5.39 -0.81 -11.88
CA ALA A 102 6.62 -0.41 -11.18
C ALA A 102 6.86 -1.24 -9.91
N ILE A 103 5.82 -1.52 -9.11
CA ILE A 103 5.91 -2.37 -7.92
C ILE A 103 6.31 -3.81 -8.29
N ARG A 104 5.78 -4.35 -9.39
CA ARG A 104 6.16 -5.69 -9.88
C ARG A 104 7.58 -5.72 -10.40
N ALA A 105 8.00 -4.70 -11.16
CA ALA A 105 9.37 -4.55 -11.64
C ALA A 105 10.35 -4.52 -10.45
N PHE A 106 10.09 -3.68 -9.45
CA PHE A 106 10.85 -3.63 -8.21
C PHE A 106 10.90 -4.99 -7.51
N SER A 107 9.76 -5.70 -7.42
CA SER A 107 9.72 -6.99 -6.73
C SER A 107 10.64 -8.03 -7.38
N MET A 108 10.83 -7.95 -8.70
CA MET A 108 11.75 -8.81 -9.45
C MET A 108 13.20 -8.32 -9.41
N SER A 109 13.44 -7.02 -9.55
CA SER A 109 14.77 -6.43 -9.70
C SER A 109 15.45 -6.09 -8.37
N GLN A 110 14.63 -5.84 -7.33
CA GLN A 110 15.02 -5.25 -6.05
C GLN A 110 15.71 -3.88 -6.18
N ASN A 111 15.56 -3.19 -7.32
CA ASN A 111 16.17 -1.91 -7.61
C ASN A 111 15.20 -0.74 -7.36
N LEU A 112 15.59 0.18 -6.47
CA LEU A 112 14.79 1.35 -6.12
C LEU A 112 14.46 2.26 -7.32
N GLN A 113 15.27 2.24 -8.38
CA GLN A 113 15.06 3.03 -9.59
C GLN A 113 13.73 2.69 -10.29
N ASP A 114 13.24 1.45 -10.17
CA ASP A 114 11.94 1.05 -10.71
C ASP A 114 10.77 1.80 -10.05
N LEU A 115 10.97 2.33 -8.84
CA LEU A 115 9.99 3.11 -8.10
C LEU A 115 10.23 4.62 -8.21
N GLU A 116 11.27 5.06 -8.93
CA GLU A 116 11.58 6.47 -9.16
C GLU A 116 10.81 7.01 -10.38
N GLY A 117 10.66 8.34 -10.47
CA GLY A 117 9.94 8.99 -11.57
C GLY A 117 8.42 8.77 -11.61
N LEU A 118 7.84 8.08 -10.63
CA LEU A 118 6.38 7.93 -10.51
C LEU A 118 5.76 9.24 -10.01
N GLU A 119 5.02 9.92 -10.89
CA GLU A 119 4.35 11.19 -10.63
C GLU A 119 2.87 11.14 -11.04
N CYS A 120 2.01 11.73 -10.21
CA CYS A 120 0.60 11.95 -10.49
C CYS A 120 0.03 12.89 -9.42
N ASP A 121 -0.88 13.77 -9.81
CA ASP A 121 -1.53 14.73 -8.90
C ASP A 121 -2.25 14.05 -7.73
N CYS A 122 -2.76 12.82 -7.94
CA CYS A 122 -3.44 12.08 -6.88
C CYS A 122 -2.50 11.66 -5.73
N LYS A 123 -1.18 11.77 -5.90
CA LYS A 123 -0.21 11.58 -4.82
C LYS A 123 -0.37 12.66 -3.75
N HIS A 124 -0.67 13.90 -4.13
CA HIS A 124 -0.93 14.97 -3.17
C HIS A 124 -2.16 14.65 -2.30
N LEU A 125 -3.21 14.07 -2.90
CA LEU A 125 -4.38 13.62 -2.14
C LEU A 125 -4.01 12.53 -1.13
N TRP A 126 -3.20 11.54 -1.55
CA TRP A 126 -2.68 10.52 -0.63
C TRP A 126 -1.86 11.13 0.52
N GLU A 127 -1.02 12.13 0.27
CA GLU A 127 -0.29 12.84 1.33
C GLU A 127 -1.24 13.50 2.34
N LYS A 128 -2.35 14.08 1.87
CA LYS A 128 -3.39 14.61 2.76
C LYS A 128 -4.08 13.50 3.54
N VAL A 129 -4.37 12.35 2.92
CA VAL A 129 -4.92 11.18 3.62
C VAL A 129 -4.00 10.77 4.77
N LEU A 130 -2.70 10.66 4.56
CA LEU A 130 -1.76 10.29 5.64
C LEU A 130 -1.81 11.23 6.85
N VAL A 131 -2.20 12.49 6.66
CA VAL A 131 -2.30 13.48 7.76
C VAL A 131 -3.70 13.47 8.38
N LEU A 132 -4.74 13.30 7.57
CA LEU A 132 -6.12 13.53 7.99
C LEU A 132 -6.86 12.26 8.43
N ASP A 133 -6.44 11.08 7.98
CA ASP A 133 -7.18 9.83 8.19
C ASP A 133 -7.31 9.47 9.68
N ASP A 134 -6.30 9.84 10.49
CA ASP A 134 -6.30 9.67 11.95
C ASP A 134 -7.33 10.58 12.65
N VAL A 135 -7.64 11.76 12.08
CA VAL A 135 -8.63 12.69 12.65
C VAL A 135 -10.04 12.45 12.10
N SER A 136 -10.14 11.85 10.91
CA SER A 136 -11.42 11.47 10.30
C SER A 136 -11.85 10.03 10.62
N PHE A 137 -11.15 9.36 11.55
CA PHE A 137 -11.41 7.99 11.99
C PHE A 137 -11.52 6.99 10.82
N GLY A 138 -10.64 7.08 9.83
CA GLY A 138 -10.67 6.17 8.69
C GLY A 138 -11.76 6.44 7.66
N SER A 139 -12.48 7.57 7.77
CA SER A 139 -13.50 7.96 6.78
C SER A 139 -12.87 8.02 5.39
N PRO A 140 -13.29 7.17 4.46
CA PRO A 140 -12.63 7.09 3.17
C PRO A 140 -12.86 8.35 2.37
N VAL A 141 -11.80 8.82 1.70
CA VAL A 141 -11.94 9.85 0.67
C VAL A 141 -12.80 9.28 -0.44
N LEU A 142 -14.01 9.80 -0.56
CA LEU A 142 -14.92 9.49 -1.66
C LEU A 142 -14.38 10.16 -2.91
N GLU A 143 -14.26 9.37 -3.98
CA GLU A 143 -13.90 9.83 -5.33
C GLU A 143 -15.05 10.56 -5.99
#